data_AF-A0A3B8LML1-F1
#
_entry.id   AF-A0A3B8LML1-F1
#
_cell.length_a   1.000
_cell.length_b   1.000
_cell.length_c   1.000
_cell.angle_alpha   90.00
_cell.angle_beta   90.00
_cell.angle_gamma   90.00
#
_symmetry.space_group_name_H-M   'P 1'
#
loop_
_entity.id
_entity.type
_entity.pdbx_description
1 polymer ?
#
loop_
_entity_poly.entity_id
_entity_poly.type
_entity_poly.pdbx_seq_one_letter_code
_entity_poly.pdbx_strand_id
1 'polypeptide(L)'
;MRQWTFWARGLGFVAALMLLSVACGKPKTGNCGNCKGGDKKCAVDGLSILTCKISSTDGCWDWVQDPCAQGTVCNGQSGLPTCVVDKTGQCTTSCTAGSQQCQGTNVMTCQVNPSTSCPEWSVSKQCAAGETCDPTTLQCKAGGCTAQNPQATKKCVGSAVHWFDDCGQQGQQVEACNAPMTCENGACKSPNGCTPTNTEVEKKCDGDSVYWFDDCGNKAQMIETCINGFTCQGGKCVQAGCQPNNPQVEKKCVGSTVYWFDDCGKQSTKVEDCNPPKKCEAGACTGGGTTCTPETEQRCVGNDVYFFDSCGKQGKKITTCSGSQVCKNGSCQNSTATCPAGGNQCTLGSFQCQNNGVQSCQKDPTTGCFVWSTPSPCSAGQVCQNGQCAQTNTQTCQYQGNFLLFQCKQDSDCCNGFKCDKRPLLVVKSCGCNTDADCPPTQEGTATQCCPNKACLLSCN
;
A
#
# COMPACT_ATOMS: atom_id res chain seq x y z
N MET A 1 -1.74 -73.95 -37.80
CA MET A 1 -2.90 -74.77 -38.21
C MET A 1 -3.31 -75.67 -37.05
N ARG A 2 -4.41 -75.37 -36.37
CA ARG A 2 -5.37 -76.37 -35.82
C ARG A 2 -6.54 -75.64 -35.15
N GLN A 3 -7.70 -75.95 -35.72
CA GLN A 3 -9.07 -75.82 -35.26
C GLN A 3 -9.28 -76.56 -33.92
N TRP A 4 -10.31 -76.45 -33.08
CA TRP A 4 -11.60 -75.74 -32.93
C TRP A 4 -12.06 -76.11 -31.50
N THR A 5 -12.86 -75.30 -30.80
CA THR A 5 -14.11 -75.76 -30.15
C THR A 5 -14.92 -74.60 -29.58
N PHE A 6 -16.15 -74.51 -30.08
CA PHE A 6 -17.30 -73.79 -29.58
C PHE A 6 -17.78 -74.34 -28.23
N TRP A 7 -18.30 -73.48 -27.35
CA TRP A 7 -19.52 -73.77 -26.59
C TRP A 7 -20.38 -72.52 -26.48
N ALA A 8 -21.59 -72.65 -27.01
CA ALA A 8 -22.67 -71.69 -26.91
C ALA A 8 -23.48 -71.93 -25.63
N ARG A 9 -23.87 -70.86 -24.95
CA ARG A 9 -25.13 -70.79 -24.19
C ARG A 9 -25.67 -69.37 -24.26
N GLY A 10 -26.77 -69.22 -25.00
CA GLY A 10 -27.68 -68.09 -24.84
C GLY A 10 -28.61 -68.32 -23.66
N LEU A 11 -29.19 -67.23 -23.16
CA LEU A 11 -30.64 -67.03 -22.95
C LEU A 11 -30.86 -65.85 -22.00
N GLY A 12 -31.58 -64.85 -22.51
CA GLY A 12 -32.57 -64.04 -21.77
C GLY A 12 -32.04 -63.13 -20.67
N PHE A 13 -32.25 -61.82 -20.82
CA PHE A 13 -32.94 -60.98 -19.84
C PHE A 13 -33.12 -59.58 -20.48
N VAL A 14 -34.32 -59.33 -21.01
CA VAL A 14 -35.24 -58.29 -20.50
C VAL A 14 -34.63 -56.89 -20.47
N ALA A 15 -35.08 -56.09 -21.45
CA ALA A 15 -35.43 -54.68 -21.32
C ALA A 15 -34.86 -53.91 -20.11
N ALA A 16 -33.76 -53.21 -20.35
CA ALA A 16 -33.41 -51.99 -19.62
C ALA A 16 -33.00 -50.93 -20.63
N LEU A 17 -33.99 -50.45 -21.39
CA LEU A 17 -33.91 -49.19 -22.12
C LEU A 17 -33.90 -48.07 -21.08
N MET A 18 -32.78 -47.90 -20.36
CA MET A 18 -32.59 -46.75 -19.50
C MET A 18 -32.50 -45.52 -20.40
N LEU A 19 -33.51 -44.69 -20.23
CA LEU A 19 -33.59 -43.29 -20.61
C LEU A 19 -32.29 -42.58 -20.28
N LEU A 20 -31.35 -42.52 -21.24
CA LEU A 20 -30.40 -41.43 -21.30
C LEU A 20 -31.17 -40.22 -21.84
N SER A 21 -32.03 -39.66 -20.98
CA SER A 21 -32.52 -38.30 -21.14
C SER A 21 -31.30 -37.39 -21.00
N VAL A 22 -30.64 -37.13 -22.13
CA VAL A 22 -29.78 -35.97 -22.32
C VAL A 22 -30.68 -34.78 -22.03
N ALA A 23 -30.64 -34.32 -20.78
CA ALA A 23 -31.15 -33.03 -20.40
C ALA A 23 -30.28 -32.01 -21.14
N CYS A 24 -30.65 -31.67 -22.37
CA CYS A 24 -30.32 -30.39 -22.96
C CYS A 24 -30.90 -29.34 -22.03
N GLY A 25 -30.15 -28.97 -21.00
CA GLY A 25 -30.44 -27.82 -20.16
C GLY A 25 -30.62 -26.65 -21.12
N LYS A 26 -31.82 -26.06 -21.10
CA LYS A 26 -32.12 -24.86 -21.87
C LYS A 26 -30.95 -23.89 -21.65
N PRO A 27 -30.31 -23.36 -22.72
CA PRO A 27 -29.28 -22.36 -22.55
C PRO A 27 -29.85 -21.27 -21.66
N LYS A 28 -29.19 -21.00 -20.53
CA LYS A 28 -29.56 -19.88 -19.67
C LYS A 28 -29.56 -18.66 -20.57
N THR A 29 -30.72 -18.02 -20.71
CA THR A 29 -30.91 -16.75 -21.42
C THR A 29 -30.29 -15.59 -20.64
N GLY A 30 -29.05 -15.77 -20.17
CA GLY A 30 -28.20 -14.68 -19.72
C GLY A 30 -27.72 -13.95 -20.96
N ASN A 31 -27.78 -12.63 -20.96
CA ASN A 31 -27.23 -11.77 -22.01
C ASN A 31 -25.74 -12.06 -22.21
N CYS A 32 -25.39 -13.02 -23.06
CA CYS A 32 -24.02 -13.19 -23.54
C CYS A 32 -23.73 -12.01 -24.49
N GLY A 33 -22.93 -11.04 -24.07
CA GLY A 33 -22.55 -9.95 -24.97
C GLY A 33 -21.62 -8.90 -24.39
N ASN A 34 -20.35 -9.23 -24.16
CA ASN A 34 -19.29 -8.23 -23.95
C ASN A 34 -18.40 -8.01 -25.19
N CYS A 35 -18.53 -8.83 -26.24
CA CYS A 35 -17.79 -8.71 -27.50
C CYS A 35 -18.42 -9.52 -28.64
N LYS A 36 -18.03 -9.25 -29.90
CA LYS A 36 -18.40 -10.06 -31.07
C LYS A 36 -17.26 -11.01 -31.43
N GLY A 37 -17.60 -12.18 -31.94
CA GLY A 37 -16.62 -13.22 -32.26
C GLY A 37 -15.56 -12.75 -33.24
N GLY A 38 -14.29 -12.90 -32.84
CA GLY A 38 -13.13 -12.47 -33.61
C GLY A 38 -12.71 -11.02 -33.38
N ASP A 39 -13.46 -10.23 -32.59
CA ASP A 39 -13.02 -8.91 -32.16
C ASP A 39 -11.69 -9.03 -31.42
N LYS A 40 -10.82 -8.04 -31.63
CA LYS A 40 -9.54 -7.93 -30.92
C LYS A 40 -9.38 -6.53 -30.35
N LYS A 41 -8.83 -6.43 -29.14
CA LYS A 41 -8.40 -5.15 -28.54
C LYS A 41 -7.13 -5.34 -27.72
N CYS A 42 -6.42 -4.26 -27.39
CA CYS A 42 -5.35 -4.34 -26.41
C CYS A 42 -5.91 -4.46 -25.00
N ALA A 43 -5.24 -5.26 -24.16
CA ALA A 43 -5.47 -5.24 -22.72
C ALA A 43 -5.07 -3.89 -22.13
N VAL A 44 -5.61 -3.55 -20.95
CA VAL A 44 -5.38 -2.25 -20.28
C VAL A 44 -3.91 -2.07 -19.91
N ASP A 45 -3.18 -3.15 -19.68
CA ASP A 45 -1.74 -3.16 -19.40
C ASP A 45 -0.87 -2.92 -20.65
N GLY A 46 -1.45 -2.98 -21.86
CA GLY A 46 -0.72 -2.90 -23.12
C GLY A 46 0.19 -4.10 -23.43
N LEU A 47 0.16 -5.17 -22.63
CA LEU A 47 1.07 -6.30 -22.74
C LEU A 47 0.45 -7.51 -23.47
N SER A 48 -0.84 -7.46 -23.79
CA SER A 48 -1.56 -8.59 -24.38
C SER A 48 -2.61 -8.14 -25.39
N ILE A 49 -2.92 -9.02 -26.34
CA ILE A 49 -4.08 -8.89 -27.22
C ILE A 49 -5.23 -9.68 -26.61
N LEU A 50 -6.36 -9.02 -26.39
CA LEU A 50 -7.61 -9.68 -26.02
C LEU A 50 -8.32 -10.09 -27.31
N THR A 51 -8.62 -11.38 -27.46
CA THR A 51 -9.41 -11.91 -28.58
C THR A 51 -10.73 -12.44 -28.05
N CYS A 52 -11.84 -12.00 -28.63
CA CYS A 52 -13.16 -12.50 -28.28
C CYS A 52 -13.36 -13.93 -28.83
N LYS A 53 -13.42 -14.91 -27.92
CA LYS A 53 -13.60 -16.35 -28.23
C LYS A 53 -14.80 -16.88 -27.45
N ILE A 54 -15.39 -17.99 -27.92
CA ILE A 54 -16.44 -18.69 -27.17
C ILE A 54 -15.76 -19.40 -25.99
N SER A 55 -16.18 -19.06 -24.78
CA SER A 55 -15.76 -19.75 -23.56
C SER A 55 -16.28 -21.19 -23.58
N SER A 56 -15.37 -22.14 -23.36
CA SER A 56 -15.69 -23.57 -23.34
C SER A 56 -16.55 -23.98 -22.13
N THR A 57 -16.59 -23.14 -21.09
CA THR A 57 -17.28 -23.43 -19.83
C THR A 57 -18.77 -23.11 -19.89
N ASP A 58 -19.15 -22.03 -20.57
CA ASP A 58 -20.51 -21.48 -20.56
C ASP A 58 -21.07 -21.18 -21.96
N GLY A 59 -20.27 -21.34 -23.02
CA GLY A 59 -20.70 -21.07 -24.39
C GLY A 59 -20.93 -19.59 -24.72
N CYS A 60 -20.61 -18.67 -23.81
CA CYS A 60 -20.70 -17.23 -24.06
C CYS A 60 -19.42 -16.69 -24.73
N TRP A 61 -19.53 -15.52 -25.37
CA TRP A 61 -18.38 -14.79 -25.89
C TRP A 61 -17.64 -14.05 -24.77
N ASP A 62 -16.36 -14.34 -24.60
CA ASP A 62 -15.50 -13.71 -23.59
C ASP A 62 -14.14 -13.30 -24.15
N TRP A 63 -13.50 -12.33 -23.50
CA TRP A 63 -12.18 -11.83 -23.86
C TRP A 63 -11.10 -12.76 -23.33
N VAL A 64 -10.43 -13.48 -24.23
CA VAL A 64 -9.29 -14.32 -23.90
C VAL A 64 -8.00 -13.55 -24.14
N GLN A 65 -7.10 -13.56 -23.14
CA GLN A 65 -5.82 -12.86 -23.19
C GLN A 65 -4.75 -13.71 -23.87
N ASP A 66 -4.19 -13.18 -24.96
CA ASP A 66 -3.03 -13.74 -25.68
C ASP A 66 -1.83 -12.80 -25.45
N PRO A 67 -0.84 -13.17 -24.59
CA PRO A 67 0.29 -12.31 -24.25
C PRO A 67 1.15 -11.98 -25.47
N CYS A 68 1.64 -10.74 -25.53
CA CYS A 68 2.67 -10.38 -26.50
C CYS A 68 4.01 -11.06 -26.14
N ALA A 69 4.85 -11.32 -27.15
CA ALA A 69 6.19 -11.86 -26.91
C ALA A 69 7.02 -10.87 -26.08
N GLN A 70 7.98 -11.38 -25.31
CA GLN A 70 8.85 -10.55 -24.47
C GLN A 70 9.50 -9.42 -25.31
N GLY A 71 9.36 -8.17 -24.87
CA GLY A 71 9.86 -6.99 -25.59
C GLY A 71 8.91 -6.40 -26.65
N THR A 72 7.65 -6.85 -26.72
CA THR A 72 6.63 -6.28 -27.61
C THR A 72 5.43 -5.78 -26.81
N VAL A 73 4.79 -4.72 -27.30
CA VAL A 73 3.58 -4.11 -26.70
C VAL A 73 2.44 -4.15 -27.70
N CYS A 74 1.22 -4.25 -27.21
CA CYS A 74 0.02 -4.22 -28.04
C CYS A 74 -0.25 -2.78 -28.51
N ASN A 75 -0.22 -2.56 -29.83
CA ASN A 75 -0.56 -1.28 -30.44
C ASN A 75 -1.93 -1.36 -31.14
N GLY A 76 -2.89 -0.56 -30.67
CA GLY A 76 -4.25 -0.48 -31.21
C GLY A 76 -4.47 0.58 -32.30
N GLN A 77 -3.45 1.32 -32.72
CA GLN A 77 -3.63 2.51 -33.58
C GLN A 77 -3.96 2.21 -35.05
N SER A 78 -3.75 0.98 -35.54
CA SER A 78 -3.97 0.61 -36.95
C SER A 78 -5.26 -0.18 -37.22
N GLY A 79 -6.26 -0.09 -36.34
CA GLY A 79 -7.57 -0.76 -36.52
C GLY A 79 -7.58 -2.27 -36.26
N LEU A 80 -6.41 -2.90 -36.17
CA LEU A 80 -6.21 -4.26 -35.66
C LEU A 80 -5.06 -4.24 -34.63
N PRO A 81 -5.31 -4.66 -33.37
CA PRO A 81 -4.26 -4.72 -32.37
C PRO A 81 -3.20 -5.73 -32.80
N THR A 82 -1.95 -5.28 -32.82
CA THR A 82 -0.78 -6.10 -33.14
C THR A 82 0.27 -5.90 -32.07
N CYS A 83 0.99 -6.97 -31.72
CA CYS A 83 2.17 -6.86 -30.87
C CYS A 83 3.29 -6.30 -31.74
N VAL A 84 3.72 -5.08 -31.44
CA VAL A 84 4.84 -4.43 -32.12
C VAL A 84 6.02 -4.37 -31.17
N VAL A 85 7.22 -4.55 -31.70
CA VAL A 85 8.44 -4.18 -30.96
C VAL A 85 8.30 -2.68 -30.69
N ASP A 86 8.36 -2.30 -29.42
CA ASP A 86 8.29 -0.89 -29.05
C ASP A 86 9.52 -0.18 -29.64
N LYS A 87 9.34 0.46 -30.79
CA LYS A 87 10.38 1.20 -31.50
C LYS A 87 10.60 2.58 -30.90
N THR A 88 9.83 2.97 -29.89
CA THR A 88 10.24 4.08 -29.05
C THR A 88 11.30 3.52 -28.10
N GLY A 89 12.57 3.77 -28.41
CA GLY A 89 13.73 3.41 -27.58
C GLY A 89 13.76 4.10 -26.21
N GLN A 90 12.61 4.33 -25.60
CA GLN A 90 12.48 4.58 -24.18
C GLN A 90 12.52 3.22 -23.50
N CYS A 91 13.76 2.73 -23.30
CA CYS A 91 14.00 1.96 -22.08
C CYS A 91 13.37 2.81 -20.96
N THR A 92 12.37 2.29 -20.27
CA THR A 92 11.67 2.97 -19.17
C THR A 92 12.58 3.07 -17.94
N THR A 93 13.86 3.37 -18.18
CA THR A 93 15.06 2.84 -17.53
C THR A 93 14.91 2.62 -16.04
N SER A 94 15.24 1.40 -15.59
CA SER A 94 15.45 1.08 -14.18
C SER A 94 16.77 1.62 -13.61
N CYS A 95 17.69 2.16 -14.45
CA CYS A 95 18.92 2.83 -14.03
C CYS A 95 19.69 3.53 -15.18
N THR A 96 20.63 4.40 -14.82
CA THR A 96 21.60 5.01 -15.74
C THR A 96 22.81 4.08 -15.89
N ALA A 97 23.22 3.76 -17.13
CA ALA A 97 24.37 2.88 -17.39
C ALA A 97 25.63 3.37 -16.66
N GLY A 98 26.32 2.47 -15.96
CA GLY A 98 27.49 2.75 -15.12
C GLY A 98 27.16 3.12 -13.67
N SER A 99 25.91 3.44 -13.32
CA SER A 99 25.51 3.65 -11.92
C SER A 99 25.69 2.37 -11.11
N GLN A 100 25.98 2.53 -9.81
CA GLN A 100 26.12 1.43 -8.86
C GLN A 100 25.13 1.59 -7.71
N GLN A 101 24.66 0.48 -7.14
CA GLN A 101 23.83 0.47 -5.93
C GLN A 101 24.09 -0.77 -5.08
N CYS A 102 23.73 -0.71 -3.81
CA CYS A 102 23.76 -1.86 -2.91
C CYS A 102 22.39 -2.53 -2.85
N GLN A 103 22.36 -3.86 -3.05
CA GLN A 103 21.17 -4.68 -2.80
C GLN A 103 21.57 -5.90 -1.96
N GLY A 104 21.33 -5.81 -0.65
CA GLY A 104 21.76 -6.83 0.31
C GLY A 104 23.28 -6.96 0.37
N THR A 105 23.81 -8.14 0.06
CA THR A 105 25.25 -8.45 0.03
C THR A 105 25.88 -8.20 -1.35
N ASN A 106 25.15 -7.62 -2.30
CA ASN A 106 25.63 -7.41 -3.66
C ASN A 106 25.81 -5.92 -3.95
N VAL A 107 26.96 -5.57 -4.52
CA VAL A 107 27.13 -4.35 -5.32
C VAL A 107 26.57 -4.65 -6.71
N MET A 108 25.55 -3.92 -7.10
CA MET A 108 24.98 -3.97 -8.44
C MET A 108 25.55 -2.85 -9.29
N THR A 109 25.75 -3.12 -10.58
CA THR A 109 26.12 -2.11 -11.58
C THR A 109 25.11 -2.16 -12.71
N CYS A 110 24.63 -0.99 -13.08
CA CYS A 110 23.74 -0.82 -14.21
C CYS A 110 24.54 -0.99 -15.50
N GLN A 111 24.26 -2.04 -16.25
CA GLN A 111 24.94 -2.36 -17.50
C GLN A 111 23.93 -2.44 -18.63
N VAL A 112 24.34 -2.08 -19.85
CA VAL A 112 23.49 -2.24 -21.03
C VAL A 112 23.40 -3.73 -21.33
N ASN A 113 22.21 -4.30 -21.17
CA ASN A 113 21.97 -5.70 -21.50
C ASN A 113 22.11 -5.87 -23.03
N PRO A 114 23.03 -6.73 -23.52
CA PRO A 114 23.31 -6.86 -24.95
C PRO A 114 22.14 -7.44 -25.75
N SER A 115 21.18 -8.11 -25.09
CA SER A 115 20.00 -8.68 -25.74
C SER A 115 18.85 -7.68 -25.89
N THR A 116 18.69 -6.77 -24.93
CA THR A 116 17.60 -5.78 -24.93
C THR A 116 18.07 -4.38 -25.33
N SER A 117 19.39 -4.16 -25.38
CA SER A 117 20.02 -2.83 -25.53
C SER A 117 19.59 -1.81 -24.47
N CYS A 118 18.98 -2.27 -23.37
CA CYS A 118 18.51 -1.43 -22.27
C CYS A 118 19.39 -1.55 -21.02
N PRO A 119 19.56 -0.46 -20.26
CA PRO A 119 20.30 -0.48 -19.01
C PRO A 119 19.51 -1.23 -17.91
N GLU A 120 20.13 -2.29 -17.39
CA GLU A 120 19.57 -3.18 -16.36
C GLU A 120 20.58 -3.39 -15.22
N TRP A 121 20.07 -3.62 -14.01
CA TRP A 121 20.92 -3.92 -12.87
C TRP A 121 21.46 -5.35 -12.94
N SER A 122 22.78 -5.47 -12.82
CA SER A 122 23.48 -6.75 -12.76
C SER A 122 24.38 -6.80 -11.52
N VAL A 123 24.62 -7.98 -10.98
CA VAL A 123 25.56 -8.15 -9.85
C VAL A 123 26.98 -7.98 -10.37
N SER A 124 27.67 -6.92 -9.97
CA SER A 124 29.06 -6.69 -10.35
C SER A 124 30.04 -7.24 -9.33
N LYS A 125 29.68 -7.23 -8.05
CA LYS A 125 30.48 -7.80 -6.96
C LYS A 125 29.60 -8.30 -5.83
N GLN A 126 29.70 -9.60 -5.53
CA GLN A 126 29.12 -10.18 -4.31
C GLN A 126 30.12 -10.00 -3.16
N CYS A 127 29.65 -9.50 -2.03
CA CYS A 127 30.47 -9.32 -0.84
C CYS A 127 30.78 -10.66 -0.16
N ALA A 128 31.95 -10.75 0.47
CA ALA A 128 32.36 -11.98 1.15
C ALA A 128 31.46 -12.24 2.38
N ALA A 129 31.49 -13.47 2.89
CA ALA A 129 30.75 -13.82 4.10
C ALA A 129 31.16 -12.90 5.27
N GLY A 130 30.18 -12.21 5.87
CA GLY A 130 30.41 -11.22 6.94
C GLY A 130 30.64 -9.78 6.48
N GLU A 131 30.65 -9.51 5.17
CA GLU A 131 30.68 -8.17 4.61
C GLU A 131 29.29 -7.71 4.16
N THR A 132 29.00 -6.43 4.32
CA THR A 132 27.79 -5.79 3.78
C THR A 132 28.19 -4.72 2.76
N CYS A 133 27.34 -4.53 1.75
CA CYS A 133 27.51 -3.46 0.78
C CYS A 133 27.17 -2.12 1.48
N ASP A 134 28.16 -1.25 1.62
CA ASP A 134 27.98 0.08 2.19
C ASP A 134 27.35 1.01 1.13
N PRO A 135 26.12 1.52 1.34
CA PRO A 135 25.42 2.33 0.34
C PRO A 135 26.11 3.67 0.06
N THR A 136 27.01 4.13 0.93
CA THR A 136 27.75 5.38 0.77
C THR A 136 28.97 5.21 -0.12
N THR A 137 29.71 4.12 0.09
CA THR A 137 30.98 3.87 -0.62
C THR A 137 30.80 2.96 -1.82
N LEU A 138 29.65 2.27 -1.93
CA LEU A 138 29.36 1.25 -2.95
C LEU A 138 30.43 0.15 -2.97
N GLN A 139 31.01 -0.14 -1.80
CA GLN A 139 32.01 -1.18 -1.60
C GLN A 139 31.57 -2.15 -0.51
N CYS A 140 32.03 -3.39 -0.65
CA CYS A 140 31.92 -4.38 0.42
C CYS A 140 32.83 -3.94 1.57
N LYS A 141 32.22 -3.68 2.72
CA LYS A 141 32.94 -3.25 3.90
C LYS A 141 32.90 -4.36 4.94
N ALA A 142 34.08 -4.83 5.31
CA ALA A 142 34.26 -5.67 6.48
C ALA A 142 34.06 -4.80 7.72
N GLY A 143 32.89 -4.89 8.34
CA GLY A 143 32.64 -4.18 9.58
C GLY A 143 31.18 -3.80 9.80
N GLY A 144 30.57 -4.52 10.74
CA GLY A 144 29.81 -3.85 11.79
C GLY A 144 28.33 -3.70 11.54
N CYS A 145 27.67 -4.75 11.08
CA CYS A 145 26.32 -4.90 11.60
C CYS A 145 26.45 -5.25 13.10
N THR A 146 26.32 -4.25 13.96
CA THR A 146 26.18 -4.46 15.41
C THR A 146 24.75 -4.88 15.66
N ALA A 147 24.55 -6.16 15.98
CA ALA A 147 23.25 -6.71 16.29
C ALA A 147 22.56 -5.89 17.38
N GLN A 148 21.46 -5.21 17.04
CA GLN A 148 20.63 -4.58 18.06
C GLN A 148 19.68 -5.59 18.67
N ASN A 149 19.35 -6.64 17.93
CA ASN A 149 18.52 -7.74 18.40
C ASN A 149 19.20 -9.09 18.11
N PRO A 150 19.85 -9.73 19.10
CA PRO A 150 20.47 -11.04 18.93
C PRO A 150 19.48 -12.18 18.65
N GLN A 151 18.17 -11.91 18.70
CA GLN A 151 17.08 -12.88 18.49
C GLN A 151 16.03 -12.32 17.50
N ALA A 152 16.48 -11.81 16.34
CA ALA A 152 15.60 -11.17 15.36
C ALA A 152 14.72 -12.17 14.58
N THR A 153 15.29 -13.28 14.10
CA THR A 153 14.56 -14.30 13.34
C THR A 153 14.97 -15.72 13.73
N LYS A 154 14.09 -16.71 13.55
CA LYS A 154 14.45 -18.13 13.68
C LYS A 154 14.69 -18.73 12.31
N LYS A 155 15.78 -19.48 12.13
CA LYS A 155 16.00 -20.28 10.91
C LYS A 155 16.55 -21.65 11.26
N CYS A 156 16.49 -22.54 10.27
CA CYS A 156 16.99 -23.89 10.37
C CYS A 156 18.46 -23.97 9.97
N VAL A 157 19.28 -24.55 10.84
CA VAL A 157 20.67 -24.91 10.54
C VAL A 157 20.85 -26.39 10.89
N GLY A 158 20.95 -27.22 9.86
CA GLY A 158 20.90 -28.67 10.03
C GLY A 158 19.56 -29.13 10.61
N SER A 159 19.60 -29.95 11.66
CA SER A 159 18.43 -30.47 12.37
C SER A 159 18.05 -29.62 13.58
N ALA A 160 18.41 -28.35 13.65
CA ALA A 160 18.10 -27.49 14.79
C ALA A 160 17.60 -26.11 14.36
N VAL A 161 16.74 -25.53 15.19
CA VAL A 161 16.30 -24.14 15.06
C VAL A 161 17.30 -23.26 15.81
N HIS A 162 17.80 -22.23 15.15
CA HIS A 162 18.67 -21.21 15.75
C HIS A 162 18.03 -19.83 15.66
N TRP A 163 18.32 -19.00 16.65
CA TRP A 163 18.14 -17.56 16.51
C TRP A 163 19.14 -17.02 15.50
N PHE A 164 18.73 -15.99 14.77
CA PHE A 164 19.56 -15.16 13.92
C PHE A 164 19.35 -13.73 14.38
N ASP A 165 20.45 -13.00 14.53
CA ASP A 165 20.37 -11.59 14.83
C ASP A 165 19.85 -10.79 13.62
N ASP A 166 19.59 -9.50 13.84
CA ASP A 166 19.19 -8.55 12.80
C ASP A 166 20.26 -8.33 11.72
N CYS A 167 21.46 -8.88 11.94
CA CYS A 167 22.58 -8.92 11.02
C CYS A 167 22.69 -10.23 10.23
N GLY A 168 21.82 -11.20 10.50
CA GLY A 168 21.82 -12.51 9.88
C GLY A 168 22.93 -13.45 10.38
N GLN A 169 23.61 -13.14 11.49
CA GLN A 169 24.54 -14.06 12.15
C GLN A 169 23.76 -15.09 12.97
N GLN A 170 24.21 -16.34 12.92
CA GLN A 170 23.62 -17.43 13.70
C GLN A 170 23.95 -17.26 15.19
N GLY A 171 22.89 -17.15 16.00
CA GLY A 171 22.95 -17.09 17.44
C GLY A 171 22.71 -18.45 18.11
N GLN A 172 22.20 -18.40 19.35
CA GLN A 172 21.95 -19.58 20.17
C GLN A 172 20.94 -20.53 19.52
N GLN A 173 21.16 -21.83 19.72
CA GLN A 173 20.20 -22.87 19.38
C GLN A 173 18.95 -22.71 20.25
N VAL A 174 17.78 -22.70 19.63
CA VAL A 174 16.46 -22.63 20.28
C VAL A 174 16.00 -24.01 20.67
N GLU A 175 16.03 -24.94 19.71
CA GLU A 175 15.58 -26.31 19.89
C GLU A 175 16.29 -27.24 18.90
N ALA A 176 16.57 -28.46 19.34
CA ALA A 176 17.03 -29.54 18.45
C ALA A 176 15.81 -30.30 17.93
N CYS A 177 15.69 -30.41 16.60
CA CYS A 177 14.70 -31.26 15.96
C CYS A 177 15.22 -32.69 15.96
N ASN A 178 14.85 -33.44 17.00
CA ASN A 178 15.19 -34.85 17.10
C ASN A 178 14.34 -35.65 16.11
N ALA A 179 14.94 -36.63 15.46
CA ALA A 179 14.24 -37.55 14.57
C ALA A 179 12.98 -38.12 15.27
N PRO A 180 11.81 -38.15 14.60
CA PRO A 180 11.65 -37.94 13.16
C PRO A 180 11.57 -36.47 12.71
N MET A 181 11.56 -35.47 13.59
CA MET A 181 11.33 -34.07 13.22
C MET A 181 12.40 -33.49 12.29
N THR A 182 11.98 -32.73 11.28
CA THR A 182 12.83 -31.95 10.39
C THR A 182 12.65 -30.46 10.67
N CYS A 183 13.74 -29.71 10.70
CA CYS A 183 13.64 -28.26 10.82
C CYS A 183 13.17 -27.67 9.48
N GLU A 184 12.03 -26.98 9.46
CA GLU A 184 11.53 -26.29 8.29
C GLU A 184 10.99 -24.90 8.68
N ASN A 185 11.41 -23.85 7.96
CA ASN A 185 10.99 -22.46 8.17
C ASN A 185 11.18 -21.94 9.62
N GLY A 186 12.26 -22.37 10.29
CA GLY A 186 12.59 -21.90 11.64
C GLY A 186 11.78 -22.56 12.76
N ALA A 187 11.17 -23.71 12.50
CA ALA A 187 10.49 -24.55 13.49
C ALA A 187 10.78 -26.04 13.26
N CYS A 188 10.79 -26.83 14.33
CA CYS A 188 10.78 -28.29 14.19
C CYS A 188 9.40 -28.78 13.73
N LYS A 189 9.36 -29.44 12.57
CA LYS A 189 8.15 -30.07 12.03
C LYS A 189 8.28 -31.59 12.04
N SER A 190 7.23 -32.27 12.47
CA SER A 190 7.11 -33.72 12.28
C SER A 190 6.89 -34.04 10.80
N PRO A 191 7.57 -35.05 10.21
CA PRO A 191 7.35 -35.49 8.83
C PRO A 191 5.95 -35.99 8.56
N ASN A 192 5.22 -36.40 9.62
CA ASN A 192 3.89 -36.99 9.52
C ASN A 192 2.76 -36.00 9.85
N GLY A 193 3.02 -34.70 9.75
CA GLY A 193 2.12 -33.70 10.30
C GLY A 193 2.19 -33.68 11.83
N CYS A 194 1.81 -32.55 12.40
CA CYS A 194 1.73 -32.41 13.84
C CYS A 194 0.63 -33.36 14.36
N THR A 195 0.98 -34.24 15.29
CA THR A 195 0.02 -35.16 15.91
C THR A 195 -0.55 -34.44 17.12
N PRO A 196 -1.83 -34.03 17.09
CA PRO A 196 -2.37 -33.20 18.15
C PRO A 196 -2.39 -33.93 19.48
N THR A 197 -1.80 -33.33 20.50
CA THR A 197 -1.90 -33.82 21.87
C THR A 197 -3.11 -33.26 22.60
N ASN A 198 -3.64 -32.12 22.12
CA ASN A 198 -4.86 -31.52 22.63
C ASN A 198 -5.72 -31.00 21.49
N THR A 199 -6.93 -31.55 21.34
CA THR A 199 -7.86 -31.18 20.27
C THR A 199 -8.68 -29.91 20.54
N GLU A 200 -8.52 -29.28 21.70
CA GLU A 200 -9.32 -28.13 22.16
C GLU A 200 -8.44 -27.01 22.74
N VAL A 201 -7.48 -26.51 21.97
CA VAL A 201 -6.54 -25.46 22.44
C VAL A 201 -7.13 -24.08 22.26
N GLU A 202 -7.63 -23.77 21.08
CA GLU A 202 -8.13 -22.43 20.76
C GLU A 202 -9.41 -22.48 19.91
N LYS A 203 -10.28 -21.49 20.08
CA LYS A 203 -11.47 -21.31 19.24
C LYS A 203 -11.17 -20.33 18.13
N LYS A 204 -11.40 -20.71 16.88
CA LYS A 204 -11.31 -19.79 15.74
C LYS A 204 -12.52 -19.91 14.83
N CYS A 205 -12.65 -18.93 13.95
CA CYS A 205 -13.70 -18.88 12.95
C CYS A 205 -13.23 -19.51 11.65
N ASP A 206 -14.05 -20.42 11.11
CA ASP A 206 -13.91 -20.94 9.75
C ASP A 206 -15.28 -20.81 9.06
N GLY A 207 -15.41 -19.79 8.21
CA GLY A 207 -16.70 -19.31 7.69
C GLY A 207 -17.59 -18.77 8.80
N ASP A 208 -18.88 -19.12 8.74
CA ASP A 208 -19.89 -18.74 9.74
C ASP A 208 -19.96 -19.73 10.91
N SER A 209 -18.88 -20.45 11.23
CA SER A 209 -18.88 -21.42 12.33
C SER A 209 -17.63 -21.28 13.19
N VAL A 210 -17.82 -21.49 14.49
CA VAL A 210 -16.75 -21.56 15.47
C VAL A 210 -16.27 -23.01 15.56
N TYR A 211 -14.97 -23.23 15.43
CA TYR A 211 -14.33 -24.53 15.60
C TYR A 211 -13.30 -24.47 16.71
N TRP A 212 -13.08 -25.62 17.35
CA TRP A 212 -11.84 -25.85 18.08
C TRP A 212 -10.70 -26.09 17.09
N PHE A 213 -9.51 -25.63 17.45
CA PHE A 213 -8.27 -25.96 16.80
C PHE A 213 -7.36 -26.65 17.80
N ASP A 214 -6.68 -27.68 17.33
CA ASP A 214 -5.72 -28.41 18.13
C ASP A 214 -4.40 -27.62 18.31
N ASP A 215 -3.49 -28.14 19.13
CA ASP A 215 -2.13 -27.59 19.34
C ASP A 215 -1.28 -27.53 18.07
N CYS A 216 -1.76 -28.18 17.00
CA CYS A 216 -1.15 -28.21 15.68
C CYS A 216 -1.76 -27.19 14.70
N GLY A 217 -2.81 -26.46 15.11
CA GLY A 217 -3.56 -25.55 14.25
C GLY A 217 -4.44 -26.24 13.22
N ASN A 218 -4.70 -27.55 13.34
CA ASN A 218 -5.71 -28.23 12.54
C ASN A 218 -7.10 -27.97 13.11
N LYS A 219 -8.08 -27.86 12.21
CA LYS A 219 -9.49 -27.69 12.56
C LYS A 219 -10.02 -28.99 13.16
N ALA A 220 -10.50 -28.92 14.40
CA ALA A 220 -11.11 -30.01 15.14
C ALA A 220 -12.65 -29.94 15.05
N GLN A 221 -13.33 -30.30 16.13
CA GLN A 221 -14.80 -30.31 16.19
C GLN A 221 -15.41 -28.91 16.06
N MET A 222 -16.50 -28.83 15.29
CA MET A 222 -17.34 -27.62 15.21
C MET A 222 -18.06 -27.42 16.54
N ILE A 223 -17.99 -26.21 17.07
CA ILE A 223 -18.64 -25.83 18.34
C ILE A 223 -20.05 -25.33 18.07
N GLU A 224 -20.17 -24.34 17.19
CA GLU A 224 -21.45 -23.72 16.85
C GLU A 224 -21.39 -23.11 15.44
N THR A 225 -22.54 -23.09 14.77
CA THR A 225 -22.75 -22.34 13.53
C THR A 225 -23.51 -21.07 13.86
N CYS A 226 -22.98 -19.93 13.42
CA CYS A 226 -23.58 -18.63 13.59
C CYS A 226 -24.81 -18.51 12.67
N ILE A 227 -25.98 -18.46 13.28
CA ILE A 227 -27.27 -18.38 12.58
C ILE A 227 -27.95 -17.03 12.89
N ASN A 228 -28.98 -16.68 12.12
CA ASN A 228 -29.83 -15.49 12.36
C ASN A 228 -29.08 -14.15 12.36
N GLY A 229 -28.21 -13.94 11.37
CA GLY A 229 -27.48 -12.67 11.23
C GLY A 229 -26.31 -12.53 12.20
N PHE A 230 -25.84 -13.63 12.80
CA PHE A 230 -24.56 -13.68 13.48
C PHE A 230 -23.46 -14.11 12.50
N THR A 231 -22.29 -13.52 12.60
CA THR A 231 -21.07 -13.90 11.89
C THR A 231 -20.03 -14.35 12.91
N CYS A 232 -19.14 -15.25 12.53
CA CYS A 232 -18.09 -15.69 13.43
C CYS A 232 -16.97 -14.63 13.47
N GLN A 233 -16.69 -14.08 14.65
CA GLN A 233 -15.56 -13.18 14.88
C GLN A 233 -14.83 -13.53 16.18
N GLY A 234 -13.51 -13.71 16.10
CA GLY A 234 -12.68 -13.99 17.29
C GLY A 234 -13.02 -15.32 18.01
N GLY A 235 -13.50 -16.32 17.26
CA GLY A 235 -13.89 -17.62 17.83
C GLY A 235 -15.22 -17.61 18.58
N LYS A 236 -16.12 -16.66 18.26
CA LYS A 236 -17.49 -16.57 18.79
C LYS A 236 -18.46 -16.11 17.71
N CYS A 237 -19.71 -16.52 17.80
CA CYS A 237 -20.78 -15.93 17.01
C CYS A 237 -21.15 -14.54 17.55
N VAL A 238 -20.94 -13.51 16.74
CA VAL A 238 -21.30 -12.11 17.05
C VAL A 238 -22.32 -11.61 16.04
N GLN A 239 -23.26 -10.75 16.44
CA GLN A 239 -24.28 -10.25 15.52
C GLN A 239 -23.63 -9.39 14.42
N ALA A 240 -23.82 -9.75 13.16
CA ALA A 240 -23.36 -8.98 12.01
C ALA A 240 -24.08 -7.63 11.99
N GLY A 241 -23.30 -6.55 12.12
CA GLY A 241 -23.84 -5.20 12.26
C GLY A 241 -24.23 -4.82 13.68
N CYS A 242 -23.72 -5.51 14.71
CA CYS A 242 -23.88 -5.09 16.10
C CYS A 242 -23.42 -3.63 16.27
N GLN A 243 -24.40 -2.74 16.46
CA GLN A 243 -24.17 -1.37 16.89
C GLN A 243 -24.10 -1.43 18.41
N PRO A 244 -22.96 -1.08 19.02
CA PRO A 244 -22.82 -1.21 20.45
C PRO A 244 -23.81 -0.27 21.14
N ASN A 245 -24.77 -0.82 21.87
CA ASN A 245 -25.66 0.00 22.70
C ASN A 245 -24.92 0.47 23.95
N ASN A 246 -23.93 -0.30 24.39
CA ASN A 246 -23.07 0.06 25.51
C ASN A 246 -21.60 -0.23 25.18
N PRO A 247 -20.75 0.80 25.00
CA PRO A 247 -19.35 0.61 24.69
C PRO A 247 -18.48 0.08 25.86
N GLN A 248 -19.07 -0.16 27.03
CA GLN A 248 -18.40 -0.53 28.29
C GLN A 248 -19.17 -1.62 29.06
N VAL A 249 -19.34 -2.79 28.47
CA VAL A 249 -20.07 -3.91 29.11
C VAL A 249 -19.18 -4.71 30.05
N GLU A 250 -17.99 -5.10 29.58
CA GLU A 250 -17.09 -5.95 30.34
C GLU A 250 -15.64 -5.48 30.22
N LYS A 251 -14.85 -5.73 31.28
CA LYS A 251 -13.40 -5.49 31.24
C LYS A 251 -12.68 -6.80 30.95
N LYS A 252 -11.72 -6.77 30.03
CA LYS A 252 -10.84 -7.91 29.77
C LYS A 252 -9.39 -7.47 29.63
N CYS A 253 -8.52 -8.44 29.86
CA CYS A 253 -7.09 -8.28 29.69
C CYS A 253 -6.68 -8.55 28.25
N VAL A 254 -6.00 -7.59 27.64
CA VAL A 254 -5.31 -7.76 26.35
C VAL A 254 -3.84 -7.44 26.60
N GLY A 255 -3.02 -8.48 26.73
CA GLY A 255 -1.63 -8.34 27.20
C GLY A 255 -1.56 -7.83 28.64
N SER A 256 -0.75 -6.79 28.87
CA SER A 256 -0.60 -6.12 30.17
C SER A 256 -1.62 -5.01 30.41
N THR A 257 -2.68 -4.91 29.61
CA THR A 257 -3.59 -3.75 29.65
C THR A 257 -5.04 -4.21 29.79
N VAL A 258 -5.80 -3.54 30.65
CA VAL A 258 -7.26 -3.72 30.80
C VAL A 258 -7.96 -2.84 29.78
N TYR A 259 -8.85 -3.42 28.98
CA TYR A 259 -9.72 -2.72 28.05
C TYR A 259 -11.19 -2.96 28.39
N TRP A 260 -12.03 -1.97 28.06
CA TRP A 260 -13.46 -2.19 27.93
C TRP A 260 -13.76 -2.96 26.66
N PHE A 261 -14.78 -3.80 26.70
CA PHE A 261 -15.39 -4.44 25.56
C PHE A 261 -16.86 -4.04 25.53
N ASP A 262 -17.36 -3.74 24.35
CA ASP A 262 -18.76 -3.44 24.13
C ASP A 262 -19.64 -4.70 24.19
N ASP A 263 -20.96 -4.53 24.13
CA ASP A 263 -21.93 -5.63 24.03
C ASP A 263 -21.75 -6.52 22.80
N CYS A 264 -20.98 -6.05 21.82
CA CYS A 264 -20.62 -6.77 20.61
C CYS A 264 -19.29 -7.54 20.75
N GLY A 265 -18.61 -7.44 21.90
CA GLY A 265 -17.31 -8.07 22.14
C GLY A 265 -16.14 -7.43 21.41
N LYS A 266 -16.30 -6.19 20.91
CA LYS A 266 -15.23 -5.41 20.31
C LYS A 266 -14.47 -4.63 21.39
N GLN A 267 -13.14 -4.66 21.30
CA GLN A 267 -12.26 -3.90 22.17
C GLN A 267 -12.53 -2.38 21.98
N SER A 268 -12.80 -1.72 23.09
CA SER A 268 -13.18 -0.31 23.18
C SER A 268 -12.05 0.48 23.85
N THR A 269 -12.39 1.44 24.71
CA THR A 269 -11.42 2.32 25.37
C THR A 269 -10.52 1.54 26.36
N LYS A 270 -9.25 1.94 26.38
CA LYS A 270 -8.27 1.48 27.37
C LYS A 270 -8.69 1.93 28.77
N VAL A 271 -8.68 1.02 29.74
CA VAL A 271 -8.99 1.29 31.15
C VAL A 271 -7.72 1.65 31.92
N GLU A 272 -6.76 0.71 31.97
CA GLU A 272 -5.51 0.88 32.71
C GLU A 272 -4.43 -0.05 32.16
N ASP A 273 -3.17 0.37 32.23
CA ASP A 273 -2.01 -0.49 31.98
C ASP A 273 -1.57 -1.13 33.30
N CYS A 274 -1.60 -2.45 33.37
CA CYS A 274 -1.07 -3.24 34.48
C CYS A 274 0.46 -3.30 34.36
N ASN A 275 1.10 -2.24 34.83
CA ASN A 275 2.54 -2.23 34.99
C ASN A 275 2.95 -3.12 36.18
N PRO A 276 4.09 -3.83 36.09
CA PRO A 276 4.65 -4.55 37.22
C PRO A 276 4.67 -3.72 38.52
N PRO A 277 4.34 -4.33 39.68
CA PRO A 277 4.16 -5.77 39.90
C PRO A 277 2.74 -6.24 39.59
N LYS A 278 1.85 -5.35 39.13
CA LYS A 278 0.48 -5.73 38.82
C LYS A 278 0.45 -6.49 37.51
N LYS A 279 -0.25 -7.63 37.50
CA LYS A 279 -0.58 -8.39 36.29
C LYS A 279 -2.04 -8.15 35.93
N CYS A 280 -2.36 -8.17 34.64
CA CYS A 280 -3.74 -8.14 34.22
C CYS A 280 -4.35 -9.53 34.40
N GLU A 281 -5.33 -9.67 35.28
CA GLU A 281 -6.00 -10.93 35.55
C GLU A 281 -7.50 -10.68 35.73
N ALA A 282 -8.33 -11.45 35.02
CA ALA A 282 -9.80 -11.36 35.07
C ALA A 282 -10.36 -9.94 34.86
N GLY A 283 -9.75 -9.14 33.97
CA GLY A 283 -10.23 -7.79 33.65
C GLY A 283 -9.88 -6.73 34.69
N ALA A 284 -8.94 -7.01 35.59
CA ALA A 284 -8.42 -6.05 36.56
C ALA A 284 -6.90 -6.20 36.71
N CYS A 285 -6.23 -5.13 37.11
CA CYS A 285 -4.83 -5.21 37.54
C CYS A 285 -4.73 -5.80 38.96
N THR A 286 -4.37 -7.08 39.07
CA THR A 286 -4.17 -7.78 40.35
C THR A 286 -2.67 -7.88 40.68
N GLY A 287 -2.29 -8.00 41.96
CA GLY A 287 -0.88 -8.19 42.36
C GLY A 287 -0.17 -7.00 43.03
N GLY A 288 -0.90 -5.99 43.52
CA GLY A 288 -0.33 -4.84 44.26
C GLY A 288 -0.16 -5.06 45.78
N GLY A 289 0.07 -6.29 46.22
CA GLY A 289 0.05 -6.66 47.63
C GLY A 289 1.45 -6.90 48.22
N THR A 290 2.34 -5.91 48.20
CA THR A 290 3.42 -5.67 49.20
C THR A 290 4.27 -4.48 48.76
N THR A 291 4.39 -3.50 49.67
CA THR A 291 5.38 -2.39 49.68
C THR A 291 6.02 -2.03 48.33
N CYS A 292 5.48 -0.99 47.68
CA CYS A 292 6.14 -0.38 46.53
C CYS A 292 7.48 0.20 46.97
N THR A 293 8.57 -0.23 46.35
CA THR A 293 9.90 0.33 46.62
C THR A 293 10.03 1.63 45.80
N PRO A 294 10.29 2.79 46.41
CA PRO A 294 10.47 4.05 45.67
C PRO A 294 11.62 3.94 44.67
N GLU A 295 11.55 4.69 43.57
CA GLU A 295 12.68 4.91 42.64
C GLU A 295 13.29 3.61 42.05
N THR A 296 12.45 2.59 41.82
CA THR A 296 12.88 1.27 41.33
C THR A 296 13.38 1.30 39.89
N GLU A 297 12.77 2.13 39.03
CA GLU A 297 13.16 2.23 37.63
C GLU A 297 13.07 3.67 37.11
N GLN A 298 13.74 3.96 36.00
CA GLN A 298 13.66 5.25 35.31
C GLN A 298 12.88 5.06 34.01
N ARG A 299 11.91 5.95 33.72
CA ARG A 299 11.19 5.94 32.44
C ARG A 299 11.05 7.34 31.87
N CYS A 300 10.77 7.38 30.57
CA CYS A 300 10.56 8.60 29.81
C CYS A 300 9.10 9.01 29.81
N VAL A 301 8.82 10.25 30.18
CA VAL A 301 7.49 10.89 30.05
C VAL A 301 7.69 12.17 29.23
N GLY A 302 7.39 12.11 27.95
CA GLY A 302 7.78 13.17 27.01
C GLY A 302 9.31 13.22 26.84
N ASN A 303 9.92 14.40 26.97
CA ASN A 303 11.38 14.57 26.91
C ASN A 303 12.06 14.57 28.29
N ASP A 304 11.33 14.16 29.32
CA ASP A 304 11.79 14.16 30.70
C ASP A 304 11.99 12.72 31.20
N VAL A 305 13.01 12.53 32.03
CA VAL A 305 13.26 11.28 32.76
C VAL A 305 12.66 11.40 34.16
N TYR A 306 11.84 10.43 34.55
CA TYR A 306 11.27 10.32 35.90
C TYR A 306 11.66 8.99 36.55
N PHE A 307 11.78 8.98 37.88
CA PHE A 307 11.74 7.75 38.65
C PHE A 307 10.32 7.18 38.68
N PHE A 308 10.20 5.86 38.71
CA PHE A 308 8.97 5.13 38.96
C PHE A 308 9.21 4.18 40.14
N ASP A 309 8.25 4.09 41.05
CA ASP A 309 8.31 3.08 42.10
C ASP A 309 8.11 1.67 41.50
N SER A 310 8.37 0.62 42.30
CA SER A 310 8.22 -0.75 41.84
C SER A 310 6.80 -1.08 41.39
N CYS A 311 5.83 -0.21 41.66
CA CYS A 311 4.41 -0.27 41.32
C CYS A 311 4.01 0.55 40.10
N GLY A 312 4.99 1.13 39.39
CA GLY A 312 4.77 1.90 38.18
C GLY A 312 4.15 3.27 38.41
N LYS A 313 4.13 3.80 39.64
CA LYS A 313 3.71 5.19 39.89
C LYS A 313 4.87 6.14 39.61
N GLN A 314 4.59 7.18 38.82
CA GLN A 314 5.56 8.24 38.51
C GLN A 314 5.96 9.00 39.79
N GLY A 315 7.25 9.03 40.05
CA GLY A 315 7.89 9.70 41.18
C GLY A 315 8.58 11.00 40.75
N LYS A 316 9.75 11.27 41.34
CA LYS A 316 10.48 12.52 41.14
C LYS A 316 11.05 12.61 39.71
N LYS A 317 10.97 13.82 39.13
CA LYS A 317 11.66 14.17 37.87
C LYS A 317 13.18 14.16 38.11
N ILE A 318 13.90 13.43 37.28
CA ILE A 318 15.36 13.33 37.32
C ILE A 318 15.98 14.45 36.51
N THR A 319 15.62 14.54 35.22
CA THR A 319 16.19 15.53 34.30
C THR A 319 15.28 15.76 33.10
N THR A 320 15.49 16.87 32.40
CA THR A 320 14.93 17.15 31.07
C THR A 320 16.03 16.91 30.04
N CYS A 321 15.78 16.14 28.99
CA CYS A 321 16.77 15.96 27.94
C CYS A 321 17.02 17.26 27.16
N SER A 322 18.29 17.56 26.92
CA SER A 322 18.69 18.75 26.14
C SER A 322 18.18 18.68 24.70
N GLY A 323 18.22 19.79 23.96
CA GLY A 323 17.64 19.86 22.59
C GLY A 323 18.23 18.87 21.57
N SER A 324 19.45 18.36 21.81
CA SER A 324 20.11 17.34 20.99
C SER A 324 19.90 15.90 21.50
N GLN A 325 19.18 15.73 22.61
CA GLN A 325 18.94 14.45 23.26
C GLN A 325 17.45 14.11 23.25
N VAL A 326 17.15 12.82 23.15
CA VAL A 326 15.80 12.29 23.29
C VAL A 326 15.79 11.36 24.49
N CYS A 327 14.73 11.44 25.30
CA CYS A 327 14.54 10.47 26.35
C CYS A 327 14.22 9.10 25.73
N LYS A 328 15.14 8.14 25.88
CA LYS A 328 14.97 6.76 25.42
C LYS A 328 15.37 5.80 26.53
N ASN A 329 14.53 4.81 26.80
CA ASN A 329 14.74 3.77 27.82
C ASN A 329 15.12 4.34 29.20
N GLY A 330 14.43 5.41 29.63
CA GLY A 330 14.68 6.02 30.94
C GLY A 330 15.98 6.83 31.03
N SER A 331 16.60 7.18 29.91
CA SER A 331 17.85 7.96 29.89
C SER A 331 17.83 9.00 28.77
N CYS A 332 18.51 10.13 28.98
CA CYS A 332 18.75 11.09 27.91
C CYS A 332 19.87 10.57 27.01
N GLN A 333 19.51 10.13 25.81
CA GLN A 333 20.45 9.66 24.82
C GLN A 333 20.60 10.72 23.75
N ASN A 334 21.82 10.94 23.26
CA ASN A 334 22.02 11.77 22.08
C ASN A 334 21.17 11.18 20.97
N SER A 335 20.37 12.02 20.32
CA SER A 335 19.56 11.59 19.20
C SER A 335 20.52 11.24 18.06
N THR A 336 20.90 9.97 17.95
CA THR A 336 21.62 9.42 16.80
C THR A 336 20.69 9.22 15.61
N ALA A 337 19.44 9.73 15.69
CA ALA A 337 18.58 9.96 14.55
C ALA A 337 19.28 10.98 13.62
N THR A 338 20.21 10.44 12.85
CA THR A 338 20.67 11.03 11.61
C THR A 338 19.41 11.13 10.76
N CYS A 339 18.96 12.35 10.51
CA CYS A 339 17.95 12.56 9.48
C CYS A 339 18.42 11.82 8.23
N PRO A 340 17.53 11.07 7.54
CA PRO A 340 17.87 10.39 6.30
C PRO A 340 18.68 11.33 5.41
N ALA A 341 19.75 10.82 4.79
CA ALA A 341 20.74 11.61 4.04
C ALA A 341 20.05 12.72 3.22
N GLY A 342 20.15 13.96 3.72
CA GLY A 342 19.29 15.07 3.28
C GLY A 342 18.93 16.07 4.39
N GLY A 343 19.08 15.70 5.66
CA GLY A 343 18.85 16.63 6.77
C GLY A 343 17.38 16.98 6.97
N ASN A 344 17.11 18.13 7.61
CA ASN A 344 15.76 18.68 7.69
C ASN A 344 15.27 19.03 6.28
N GLN A 345 14.17 18.42 5.84
CA GLN A 345 13.61 18.66 4.50
C GLN A 345 12.97 20.05 4.38
N CYS A 346 12.68 20.69 5.51
CA CYS A 346 11.97 21.95 5.59
C CYS A 346 12.28 22.71 6.89
N THR A 347 11.90 23.98 6.95
CA THR A 347 11.99 24.82 8.15
C THR A 347 10.66 24.83 8.89
N LEU A 348 10.66 24.57 10.20
CA LEU A 348 9.44 24.52 11.03
C LEU A 348 8.53 25.73 10.76
N GLY A 349 7.26 25.46 10.46
CA GLY A 349 6.26 26.50 10.14
C GLY A 349 6.23 26.97 8.68
N SER A 350 7.11 26.47 7.82
CA SER A 350 7.00 26.68 6.38
C SER A 350 5.82 25.89 5.79
N PHE A 351 5.28 26.38 4.68
CA PHE A 351 4.21 25.74 3.92
C PHE A 351 4.60 25.55 2.46
N GLN A 352 4.17 24.45 1.84
CA GLN A 352 4.34 24.22 0.40
C GLN A 352 3.10 23.59 -0.22
N CYS A 353 3.06 23.58 -1.55
CA CYS A 353 1.98 22.96 -2.31
C CYS A 353 2.43 21.65 -2.95
N GLN A 354 1.67 20.58 -2.75
CA GLN A 354 1.85 19.29 -3.42
C GLN A 354 0.49 18.71 -3.79
N ASN A 355 0.29 18.36 -5.07
CA ASN A 355 -0.93 17.72 -5.58
C ASN A 355 -2.24 18.47 -5.20
N ASN A 356 -2.24 19.81 -5.30
CA ASN A 356 -3.34 20.69 -4.89
C ASN A 356 -3.69 20.68 -3.38
N GLY A 357 -2.80 20.15 -2.54
CA GLY A 357 -2.89 20.25 -1.08
C GLY A 357 -1.77 21.09 -0.48
N VAL A 358 -2.05 21.70 0.66
CA VAL A 358 -1.07 22.44 1.48
C VAL A 358 -0.37 21.46 2.41
N GLN A 359 0.95 21.45 2.41
CA GLN A 359 1.77 20.77 3.41
C GLN A 359 2.35 21.80 4.37
N SER A 360 2.46 21.40 5.64
CA SER A 360 3.13 22.15 6.70
C SER A 360 4.40 21.41 7.12
N CYS A 361 5.47 22.16 7.36
CA CYS A 361 6.69 21.60 7.90
C CYS A 361 6.51 21.33 9.39
N GLN A 362 6.63 20.06 9.78
CA GLN A 362 6.44 19.62 11.16
C GLN A 362 7.60 18.74 11.63
N LYS A 363 7.79 18.67 12.95
CA LYS A 363 8.80 17.78 13.55
C LYS A 363 8.25 16.36 13.56
N ASP A 364 8.93 15.43 12.90
CA ASP A 364 8.61 14.01 12.95
C ASP A 364 8.84 13.49 14.38
N PRO A 365 7.82 12.88 15.03
CA PRO A 365 7.94 12.45 16.43
C PRO A 365 8.86 11.22 16.61
N THR A 366 9.15 10.49 15.53
CA THR A 366 9.96 9.27 15.55
C THR A 366 11.44 9.60 15.36
N THR A 367 11.74 10.50 14.42
CA THR A 367 13.12 10.84 14.02
C THR A 367 13.59 12.17 14.61
N GLY A 368 12.67 13.04 15.02
CA GLY A 368 12.99 14.40 15.48
C GLY A 368 13.37 15.38 14.37
N CYS A 369 13.35 14.95 13.10
CA CYS A 369 13.68 15.76 11.93
C CYS A 369 12.47 16.57 11.44
N PHE A 370 12.72 17.69 10.75
CA PHE A 370 11.64 18.44 10.11
C PHE A 370 11.30 17.85 8.75
N VAL A 371 10.05 17.42 8.58
CA VAL A 371 9.51 16.78 7.38
C VAL A 371 8.19 17.44 6.99
N TRP A 372 7.84 17.32 5.71
CA TRP A 372 6.55 17.79 5.21
C TRP A 372 5.42 16.89 5.68
N SER A 373 4.33 17.48 6.17
CA SER A 373 3.11 16.74 6.52
C SER A 373 2.42 16.14 5.30
N THR A 374 1.46 15.26 5.52
CA THR A 374 0.57 14.79 4.45
C THR A 374 -0.21 15.98 3.86
N PRO A 375 -0.27 16.16 2.52
CA PRO A 375 -0.96 17.30 1.91
C PRO A 375 -2.42 17.39 2.37
N SER A 376 -2.81 18.53 2.92
CA SER A 376 -4.20 18.85 3.23
C SER A 376 -4.87 19.41 1.97
N PRO A 377 -5.84 18.71 1.35
CA PRO A 377 -6.46 19.17 0.11
C PRO A 377 -7.16 20.52 0.30
N CYS A 378 -7.07 21.39 -0.71
CA CYS A 378 -7.83 22.63 -0.73
C CYS A 378 -9.33 22.37 -0.97
N SER A 379 -10.18 23.24 -0.41
CA SER A 379 -11.64 23.14 -0.60
C SER A 379 -12.04 23.28 -2.08
N ALA A 380 -13.25 22.85 -2.42
CA ALA A 380 -13.78 23.00 -3.77
C ALA A 380 -13.72 24.47 -4.24
N GLY A 381 -13.17 24.70 -5.44
CA GLY A 381 -12.94 26.03 -5.99
C GLY A 381 -11.68 26.73 -5.48
N GLN A 382 -10.82 26.05 -4.73
CA GLN A 382 -9.50 26.55 -4.34
C GLN A 382 -8.38 25.72 -4.96
N VAL A 383 -7.27 26.39 -5.26
CA VAL A 383 -6.00 25.76 -5.63
C VAL A 383 -4.92 26.13 -4.62
N CYS A 384 -4.00 25.20 -4.39
CA CYS A 384 -2.84 25.51 -3.57
C CYS A 384 -1.90 26.44 -4.35
N GLN A 385 -1.68 27.65 -3.83
CA GLN A 385 -0.77 28.65 -4.37
C GLN A 385 0.05 29.26 -3.22
N ASN A 386 1.37 29.27 -3.34
CA ASN A 386 2.30 29.80 -2.33
C ASN A 386 2.12 29.21 -0.92
N GLY A 387 1.82 27.91 -0.83
CA GLY A 387 1.60 27.21 0.44
C GLY A 387 0.25 27.53 1.11
N GLN A 388 -0.69 28.12 0.37
CA GLN A 388 -2.04 28.46 0.87
C GLN A 388 -3.11 28.06 -0.14
N CYS A 389 -4.30 27.73 0.35
CA CYS A 389 -5.45 27.50 -0.52
C CYS A 389 -6.06 28.84 -0.95
N ALA A 390 -5.85 29.21 -2.21
CA ALA A 390 -6.40 30.43 -2.81
C ALA A 390 -7.58 30.06 -3.72
N GLN A 391 -8.61 30.92 -3.78
CA GLN A 391 -9.73 30.72 -4.71
C GLN A 391 -9.22 30.73 -6.14
N THR A 392 -9.60 29.71 -6.93
CA THR A 392 -9.46 29.79 -8.38
C THR A 392 -10.45 30.83 -8.86
N ASN A 393 -9.96 32.02 -9.20
CA ASN A 393 -10.71 32.94 -10.03
C ASN A 393 -10.81 32.35 -11.43
N THR A 394 -11.61 31.29 -11.59
CA THR A 394 -12.03 30.77 -12.87
C THR A 394 -12.89 31.86 -13.51
N GLN A 395 -12.25 32.69 -14.33
CA GLN A 395 -12.95 33.54 -15.28
C GLN A 395 -13.73 32.61 -16.21
N THR A 396 -15.03 32.50 -16.02
CA THR A 396 -15.93 31.86 -16.98
C THR A 396 -16.01 32.78 -18.21
N CYS A 397 -15.28 32.44 -19.27
CA CYS A 397 -15.47 33.06 -20.58
C CYS A 397 -16.86 32.68 -21.08
N GLN A 398 -17.81 33.61 -21.08
CA GLN A 398 -19.08 33.42 -21.76
C GLN A 398 -18.90 33.77 -23.25
N TYR A 399 -19.15 32.80 -24.11
CA TYR A 399 -19.26 33.00 -25.56
C TYR A 399 -20.66 33.53 -25.90
N GLN A 400 -20.73 34.61 -26.67
CA GLN A 400 -21.93 34.98 -27.43
C GLN A 400 -21.54 35.04 -28.91
N GLY A 401 -21.77 33.95 -29.65
CA GLY A 401 -21.39 33.82 -31.06
C GLY A 401 -19.90 33.53 -31.30
N ASN A 402 -19.37 33.94 -32.45
CA ASN A 402 -17.95 33.78 -32.84
C ASN A 402 -17.00 34.81 -32.20
N PHE A 403 -17.49 35.62 -31.26
CA PHE A 403 -16.71 36.67 -30.61
C PHE A 403 -16.53 36.38 -29.12
N LEU A 404 -15.30 36.56 -28.64
CA LEU A 404 -14.93 36.51 -27.23
C LEU A 404 -15.07 37.92 -26.65
N LEU A 405 -16.12 38.17 -25.85
CA LEU A 405 -16.19 39.41 -25.08
C LEU A 405 -15.32 39.29 -23.83
N PHE A 406 -14.33 40.18 -23.72
CA PHE A 406 -13.57 40.37 -22.48
C PHE A 406 -14.11 41.60 -21.75
N GLN A 407 -14.50 41.44 -20.48
CA GLN A 407 -14.69 42.56 -19.57
C GLN A 407 -13.40 42.75 -18.77
N CYS A 408 -12.72 43.89 -18.96
CA CYS A 408 -11.65 44.31 -18.05
C CYS A 408 -12.23 44.47 -16.64
N LYS A 409 -11.60 43.89 -15.61
CA LYS A 409 -12.04 44.07 -14.21
C LYS A 409 -11.34 45.24 -13.51
N GLN A 410 -10.20 45.68 -14.03
CA GLN A 410 -9.37 46.74 -13.48
C GLN A 410 -8.59 47.40 -14.62
N ASP A 411 -8.27 48.69 -14.47
CA ASP A 411 -7.71 49.54 -15.54
C ASP A 411 -6.40 48.98 -16.15
N SER A 412 -5.64 48.17 -15.39
CA SER A 412 -4.41 47.52 -15.86
C SER A 412 -4.63 46.43 -16.92
N ASP A 413 -5.84 45.87 -16.98
CA ASP A 413 -6.19 44.81 -17.92
C ASP A 413 -6.64 45.38 -19.29
N CYS A 414 -6.83 46.69 -19.36
CA CYS A 414 -7.31 47.41 -20.53
C CYS A 414 -6.14 48.03 -21.32
N CYS A 415 -6.32 48.16 -22.64
CA CYS A 415 -5.36 48.83 -23.51
C CYS A 415 -5.08 50.26 -23.00
N ASN A 416 -3.83 50.72 -23.15
CA ASN A 416 -3.38 52.03 -22.65
C ASN A 416 -4.33 53.16 -23.09
N GLY A 417 -4.95 53.85 -22.13
CA GLY A 417 -5.87 54.97 -22.37
C GLY A 417 -7.36 54.66 -22.16
N PHE A 418 -7.74 53.40 -21.88
CA PHE A 418 -9.12 53.02 -21.60
C PHE A 418 -9.32 52.62 -20.13
N LYS A 419 -10.38 53.16 -19.50
CA LYS A 419 -10.83 52.77 -18.15
C LYS A 419 -12.04 51.83 -18.25
N CYS A 420 -12.19 50.94 -17.27
CA CYS A 420 -13.25 49.91 -17.25
C CYS A 420 -14.69 50.45 -17.28
N ASP A 421 -14.90 51.75 -17.14
CA ASP A 421 -16.15 52.24 -16.55
C ASP A 421 -17.32 52.48 -17.52
N LYS A 422 -17.19 52.37 -18.87
CA LYS A 422 -18.32 52.86 -19.71
C LYS A 422 -18.83 52.09 -20.94
N ARG A 423 -18.19 51.09 -21.56
CA ARG A 423 -18.82 50.31 -22.67
C ARG A 423 -18.21 48.91 -22.82
N PRO A 424 -18.97 47.89 -23.24
CA PRO A 424 -18.38 46.62 -23.67
C PRO A 424 -17.50 46.86 -24.89
N LEU A 425 -16.21 46.50 -24.79
CA LEU A 425 -15.27 46.54 -25.90
C LEU A 425 -15.28 45.17 -26.60
N LEU A 426 -15.39 45.17 -27.92
CA LEU A 426 -15.24 43.96 -28.72
C LEU A 426 -13.75 43.70 -28.93
N VAL A 427 -13.24 42.65 -28.29
CA VAL A 427 -11.84 42.23 -28.42
C VAL A 427 -11.80 40.99 -29.31
N VAL A 428 -11.26 41.10 -30.52
CA VAL A 428 -11.11 39.94 -31.40
C VAL A 428 -9.81 39.25 -31.06
N LYS A 429 -9.92 38.05 -30.47
CA LYS A 429 -8.75 37.23 -30.18
C LYS A 429 -8.32 36.48 -31.45
N SER A 430 -7.49 37.12 -32.25
CA SER A 430 -6.64 36.38 -33.20
C SER A 430 -5.34 37.12 -33.51
N CYS A 431 -4.27 36.32 -33.45
CA CYS A 431 -2.88 36.60 -33.80
C CYS A 431 -2.12 37.43 -32.77
N GLY A 432 -1.10 36.82 -32.15
CA GLY A 432 -0.22 37.46 -31.18
C GLY A 432 0.52 38.66 -31.75
N CYS A 433 -0.16 39.80 -31.81
CA CYS A 433 0.39 41.07 -32.25
C CYS A 433 1.54 41.45 -31.32
N ASN A 434 2.63 41.96 -31.90
CA ASN A 434 3.73 42.55 -31.14
C ASN A 434 3.73 44.07 -31.30
N THR A 435 3.09 44.59 -32.36
CA THR A 435 2.95 46.02 -32.66
C THR A 435 1.55 46.31 -33.23
N ASP A 436 1.15 47.59 -33.25
CA ASP A 436 -0.14 48.03 -33.82
C ASP A 436 -0.28 47.69 -35.31
N ALA A 437 0.84 47.55 -36.03
CA ALA A 437 0.85 47.18 -37.45
C ALA A 437 0.46 45.71 -37.70
N ASP A 438 0.52 44.85 -36.69
CA ASP A 438 0.18 43.43 -36.79
C ASP A 438 -1.34 43.18 -36.74
N CYS A 439 -2.14 44.23 -36.53
CA CYS A 439 -3.60 44.16 -36.45
C CYS A 439 -4.24 44.42 -37.83
N PRO A 440 -4.78 43.40 -38.51
CA PRO A 440 -5.38 43.59 -39.83
C PRO A 440 -6.66 44.43 -39.73
N PRO A 441 -6.92 45.33 -40.71
CA PRO A 441 -8.20 46.03 -40.79
C PRO A 441 -9.32 45.01 -41.07
N THR A 442 -10.46 45.15 -40.39
CA THR A 442 -11.64 44.30 -40.62
C THR A 442 -12.69 45.05 -41.44
N GLN A 443 -13.59 44.33 -42.10
CA GLN A 443 -14.64 44.94 -42.93
C GLN A 443 -15.66 45.79 -42.16
N GLU A 444 -15.71 45.68 -40.82
CA GLU A 444 -16.68 46.37 -39.97
C GLU A 444 -16.05 47.41 -39.02
N GLY A 445 -14.73 47.66 -39.11
CA GLY A 445 -14.06 48.66 -38.29
C GLY A 445 -12.53 48.67 -38.44
N THR A 446 -11.92 49.81 -38.11
CA THR A 446 -10.46 49.94 -38.03
C THR A 446 -9.95 49.37 -36.72
N ALA A 447 -9.18 48.28 -36.77
CA ALA A 447 -8.37 47.83 -35.63
C ALA A 447 -7.26 48.87 -35.41
N THR A 448 -7.13 49.39 -34.19
CA THR A 448 -6.29 50.58 -33.94
C THR A 448 -5.09 50.32 -33.04
N GLN A 449 -5.07 49.23 -32.26
CA GLN A 449 -4.00 49.04 -31.26
C GLN A 449 -3.81 47.58 -30.83
N CYS A 450 -2.56 47.19 -30.62
CA CYS A 450 -2.18 45.93 -29.99
C CYS A 450 -2.07 46.10 -28.45
N CYS A 451 -2.83 45.30 -27.70
CA CYS A 451 -2.84 45.33 -26.24
C CYS A 451 -1.70 44.49 -25.62
N PRO A 452 -1.32 44.73 -24.34
CA PRO A 452 -0.23 44.00 -23.65
C PRO A 452 -0.40 42.47 -23.61
N ASN A 453 -1.64 41.99 -23.69
CA ASN A 453 -1.98 40.57 -23.78
C ASN A 453 -1.91 40.00 -25.21
N LYS A 454 -1.32 40.74 -26.16
CA LYS A 454 -1.19 40.41 -27.58
C LYS A 454 -2.53 40.21 -28.29
N ALA A 455 -3.53 41.02 -27.94
CA ALA A 455 -4.82 41.06 -28.62
C ALA A 455 -5.01 42.40 -29.36
N CYS A 456 -5.68 42.36 -30.51
CA CYS A 456 -6.02 43.57 -31.26
C CYS A 456 -7.34 44.17 -30.78
N LEU A 457 -7.34 45.46 -30.48
CA LEU A 457 -8.54 46.22 -30.13
C LEU A 457 -9.24 46.71 -31.41
N LEU A 458 -10.53 46.44 -31.53
CA LEU A 458 -11.38 47.01 -32.57
C LEU A 458 -12.19 48.17 -32.00
N SER A 459 -11.97 49.36 -32.54
CA SER A 459 -12.83 50.51 -32.27
C SER A 459 -13.99 50.49 -33.26
N CYS A 460 -15.19 50.17 -32.80
CA CYS A 460 -16.40 50.45 -33.56
C CYS A 460 -16.65 51.97 -33.50
N ASN A 461 -16.84 52.62 -34.66
CA ASN A 461 -17.32 54.00 -34.72
C ASN A 461 -18.82 54.07 -34.44
#